data_AF-A0A1Y4QXL2-F1
#
_entry.id   AF-A0A1Y4QXL2-F1
#
_cell.length_a   1.000
_cell.length_b   1.000
_cell.length_c   1.000
_cell.angle_alpha   90.00
_cell.angle_beta   90.00
_cell.angle_gamma   90.00
#
_symmetry.space_group_name_H-M   'P 1'
#
loop_
_entity.id
_entity.type
_entity.pdbx_description
1 polymer ?
#
loop_
_entity_poly.entity_id
_entity_poly.type
_entity_poly.pdbx_seq_one_letter_code
_entity_poly.pdbx_strand_id
1 'polypeptide(L)'
;MNIEVIQTDALDELNDMMAFWYLPDEKIISDDGWTYHEVYEETPQTEELAIRCCERFFCEFYQAEKEFIYRLKDNEDKETGITRLIQAITMFNTLYFK
;
A
#
# COMPACT_ATOMS: atom_id res chain seq x y z
N MET A 1 20.20 -0.71 7.99
CA MET A 1 18.94 -0.12 7.53
C MET A 1 17.97 -0.18 8.69
N ASN A 2 17.45 0.97 9.14
CA ASN A 2 16.45 1.01 10.20
C ASN A 2 15.07 0.86 9.52
N ILE A 3 14.28 -0.13 9.90
CA ILE A 3 12.92 -0.32 9.40
C ILE A 3 11.99 -0.30 10.60
N GLU A 4 10.97 0.54 10.54
CA GLU A 4 9.92 0.62 11.55
C GLU A 4 8.67 -0.10 11.03
N VAL A 5 8.18 -1.09 11.77
CA VAL A 5 6.90 -1.75 11.47
C VAL A 5 5.77 -0.94 12.10
N ILE A 6 4.76 -0.63 11.32
CA ILE A 6 3.55 0.09 11.72
C ILE A 6 2.38 -0.87 11.62
N GLN A 7 1.86 -1.30 12.77
CA GLN A 7 0.61 -2.05 12.81
C GLN A 7 -0.57 -1.08 12.84
N THR A 8 -1.61 -1.39 12.07
CA THR A 8 -2.84 -0.62 12.05
C THR A 8 -4.02 -1.44 12.59
N ASP A 9 -5.13 -0.77 12.89
CA ASP A 9 -6.39 -1.43 13.21
C ASP A 9 -7.26 -1.67 11.95
N ALA A 10 -6.74 -1.38 10.76
CA ALA A 10 -7.42 -1.67 9.49
C ALA A 10 -7.20 -3.13 9.11
N LEU A 11 -8.23 -3.77 8.54
CA LEU A 11 -8.17 -5.16 8.08
C LEU A 11 -8.06 -5.21 6.56
N ASP A 12 -7.28 -6.16 6.06
CA ASP A 12 -7.25 -6.53 4.65
C ASP A 12 -8.32 -7.59 4.31
N GLU A 13 -8.28 -8.11 3.07
CA GLU A 13 -9.24 -9.12 2.58
C GLU A 13 -9.05 -10.49 3.22
N LEU A 14 -7.90 -10.76 3.84
CA LEU A 14 -7.66 -11.98 4.61
C LEU A 14 -8.22 -11.86 6.04
N ASN A 15 -8.78 -10.69 6.40
CA ASN A 15 -9.13 -10.27 7.75
C ASN A 15 -7.90 -10.16 8.67
N ASP A 16 -6.71 -9.98 8.09
CA ASP A 16 -5.49 -9.72 8.83
C ASP A 16 -5.33 -8.22 9.05
N MET A 17 -4.69 -7.84 10.16
CA MET A 17 -4.36 -6.45 10.41
C MET A 17 -3.33 -5.97 9.40
N MET A 18 -3.66 -4.91 8.66
CA MET A 18 -2.73 -4.30 7.74
C MET A 18 -1.51 -3.77 8.49
N ALA A 19 -0.34 -4.20 8.05
CA ALA A 19 0.94 -3.70 8.50
C ALA A 19 1.60 -2.90 7.38
N PHE A 20 2.39 -1.90 7.78
CA PHE A 20 3.22 -1.13 6.86
C PHE A 20 4.66 -1.05 7.36
N TRP A 21 5.60 -0.94 6.43
CA TRP A 21 7.02 -0.83 6.70
C TRP A 21 7.48 0.58 6.36
N TYR A 22 7.93 1.31 7.37
CA TYR A 22 8.50 2.63 7.21
C TYR A 22 10.02 2.57 7.13
N LEU A 23 10.56 3.04 6.00
CA LEU A 23 11.98 3.21 5.73
C LEU A 23 12.34 4.69 5.97
N PRO A 24 12.89 5.07 7.14
CA PRO A 24 13.06 6.47 7.51
C PRO A 24 14.05 7.23 6.62
N ASP A 25 15.12 6.56 6.20
CA ASP A 25 16.17 7.14 5.36
C ASP A 25 15.64 7.56 3.98
N GLU A 26 14.63 6.82 3.48
CA GLU A 26 14.01 7.05 2.18
C GLU A 26 12.67 7.80 2.28
N LYS A 27 12.17 8.00 3.50
CA LYS A 27 10.83 8.55 3.78
C LYS A 27 9.72 7.77 3.06
N ILE A 28 9.85 6.45 2.98
CA ILE A 28 8.90 5.55 2.30
C ILE A 28 8.10 4.78 3.33
N ILE A 29 6.79 4.69 3.14
CA ILE A 29 5.92 3.71 3.79
C ILE A 29 5.46 2.73 2.70
N SER A 30 5.64 1.43 2.91
CA SER A 30 5.28 0.37 1.98
C SER A 30 4.36 -0.66 2.65
N ASP A 31 3.51 -1.33 1.88
CA ASP A 31 2.72 -2.49 2.32
C ASP A 31 3.43 -3.82 2.12
N ASP A 32 4.70 -3.83 1.69
CA ASP A 32 5.58 -4.98 1.40
C ASP A 32 5.15 -5.92 0.26
N GLY A 33 4.01 -5.65 -0.40
CA GLY A 33 3.53 -6.41 -1.55
C GLY A 33 3.09 -7.85 -1.25
N TRP A 34 3.21 -8.33 -0.01
CA TRP A 34 2.89 -9.72 0.35
C TRP A 34 1.43 -10.05 0.07
N THR A 35 0.50 -9.20 0.53
CA THR A 35 -0.93 -9.39 0.26
C THR A 35 -1.19 -9.38 -1.25
N TYR A 36 -0.42 -8.62 -2.03
CA TYR A 36 -0.63 -8.59 -3.47
C TYR A 36 -0.33 -9.95 -4.11
N HIS A 37 0.83 -10.52 -3.78
CA HIS A 37 1.30 -11.80 -4.30
C HIS A 37 0.44 -12.99 -3.86
N GLU A 38 -0.13 -12.96 -2.66
CA GLU A 38 -0.92 -14.07 -2.13
C GLU A 38 -2.39 -14.05 -2.59
N VAL A 39 -2.94 -12.88 -2.85
CA VAL A 39 -4.40 -12.71 -3.01
C VAL A 39 -4.83 -12.48 -4.45
N TYR A 40 -4.04 -11.77 -5.27
CA TYR A 40 -4.48 -11.32 -6.59
C TYR A 40 -3.77 -12.04 -7.73
N GLU A 41 -4.47 -12.15 -8.86
CA GLU A 41 -3.84 -12.62 -10.10
C GLU A 41 -2.89 -11.55 -10.64
N GLU A 42 -1.63 -11.91 -10.83
CA GLU A 42 -0.60 -11.02 -11.38
C GLU A 42 -0.75 -10.84 -12.90
N THR A 43 -1.77 -10.08 -13.29
CA THR A 43 -2.05 -9.72 -14.68
C THR A 43 -1.80 -8.23 -14.92
N PRO A 44 -1.55 -7.81 -16.18
CA PRO A 44 -1.46 -6.40 -16.52
C PRO A 44 -2.70 -5.59 -16.12
N GLN A 45 -3.90 -6.21 -16.16
CA GLN A 45 -5.15 -5.57 -15.77
C GLN A 45 -5.22 -5.33 -14.26
N THR A 46 -4.77 -6.29 -13.46
CA THR A 46 -4.68 -6.16 -12.00
C THR A 46 -3.69 -5.05 -11.62
N GLU A 47 -2.52 -5.02 -12.28
CA GLU A 47 -1.53 -3.96 -12.04
C GLU A 47 -2.07 -2.58 -12.44
N GLU A 48 -2.74 -2.47 -13.59
CA GLU A 48 -3.36 -1.21 -14.02
C GLU A 48 -4.42 -0.73 -13.01
N LEU A 49 -5.17 -1.66 -12.41
CA LEU A 49 -6.11 -1.34 -11.34
C LEU A 49 -5.39 -0.83 -10.09
N ALA A 50 -4.31 -1.49 -9.65
CA ALA A 50 -3.52 -1.07 -8.50
C ALA A 50 -2.91 0.32 -8.71
N ILE A 51 -2.28 0.57 -9.87
CA ILE A 51 -1.73 1.87 -10.26
C ILE A 51 -2.79 2.96 -10.17
N ARG A 52 -3.97 2.77 -10.78
CA ARG A 52 -5.05 3.77 -10.75
C ARG A 52 -5.56 4.04 -9.33
N CYS A 53 -5.62 3.02 -8.49
CA CYS A 53 -6.01 3.18 -7.09
C CYS A 53 -4.96 3.96 -6.31
N CYS A 54 -3.67 3.66 -6.50
CA CYS A 54 -2.57 4.43 -5.93
C CYS A 54 -2.63 5.90 -6.33
N GLU A 55 -2.71 6.20 -7.63
CA GLU A 55 -2.77 7.56 -8.15
C GLU A 55 -3.94 8.36 -7.57
N ARG A 56 -5.10 7.71 -7.39
CA ARG A 56 -6.31 8.33 -6.83
C ARG A 56 -6.11 8.88 -5.41
N PHE A 57 -5.24 8.24 -4.64
CA PHE A 57 -4.95 8.59 -3.24
C PHE A 57 -3.51 9.09 -3.02
N PHE A 58 -2.83 9.52 -4.08
CA PHE A 58 -1.48 10.08 -4.02
C PHE A 58 -0.41 9.09 -3.51
N CYS A 59 -0.63 7.79 -3.75
CA CYS A 59 0.34 6.72 -3.57
C CYS A 59 1.00 6.36 -4.91
N GLU A 60 2.03 5.51 -4.85
CA GLU A 60 2.71 4.89 -5.98
C GLU A 60 2.50 3.37 -5.90
N PHE A 61 2.36 2.68 -7.05
CA PHE A 61 2.43 1.23 -7.09
C PHE A 61 3.79 0.81 -7.65
N TYR A 62 4.61 0.15 -6.84
CA TYR A 62 5.93 -0.32 -7.24
C TYR A 62 5.83 -1.67 -7.93
N GLN A 63 5.77 -1.64 -9.25
CA GLN A 63 5.47 -2.82 -10.06
C GLN A 63 6.44 -4.00 -9.93
N ALA A 64 7.69 -3.76 -9.51
CA ALA A 64 8.69 -4.84 -9.40
C ALA A 64 8.36 -5.80 -8.25
N GLU A 65 8.02 -5.25 -7.08
CA GLU A 65 7.72 -5.99 -5.85
C GLU A 65 6.21 -5.98 -5.51
N LYS A 66 5.39 -5.41 -6.41
CA LYS A 66 3.94 -5.26 -6.27
C LYS A 66 3.48 -4.52 -5.00
N GLU A 67 4.26 -3.53 -4.59
CA GLU A 67 4.01 -2.78 -3.36
C GLU A 67 3.15 -1.54 -3.59
N PHE A 68 2.26 -1.24 -2.64
CA PHE A 68 1.64 0.06 -2.47
C PHE A 68 2.56 0.93 -1.61
N ILE A 69 3.05 2.03 -2.19
CA ILE A 69 4.04 2.92 -1.57
C ILE A 69 3.48 4.32 -1.37
N TYR A 70 3.77 4.92 -0.22
CA TYR A 70 3.62 6.36 0.01
C TYR A 70 4.99 6.98 0.35
N ARG A 71 5.36 8.03 -0.39
CA ARG A 71 6.56 8.84 -0.12
C ARG A 71 6.17 10.07 0.69
N LEU A 72 6.63 10.17 1.93
CA LEU A 72 6.34 11.31 2.80
C LEU A 72 7.00 12.57 2.23
N LYS A 73 6.19 13.63 2.06
CA LYS A 73 6.71 14.95 1.72
C LYS A 73 7.23 15.67 2.96
N ASP A 74 8.03 16.71 2.72
CA ASP A 74 8.47 17.58 3.80
C ASP A 74 7.24 18.20 4.51
N ASN A 75 7.16 17.99 5.82
CA ASN A 75 6.07 18.37 6.73
C ASN A 75 4.84 17.45 6.79
N GLU A 76 4.83 16.31 6.11
CA GLU A 76 3.78 15.29 6.30
C GLU A 76 4.15 14.34 7.46
N ASP A 77 3.15 13.96 8.25
CA ASP A 77 3.31 12.91 9.27
C ASP A 77 3.08 11.51 8.68
N LYS A 78 3.52 10.49 9.42
CA LYS A 78 3.35 9.09 9.03
C LYS A 78 1.87 8.71 8.90
N GLU A 79 1.02 9.27 9.75
CA GLU A 79 -0.43 8.98 9.79
C GLU A 79 -1.12 9.35 8.48
N THR A 80 -0.73 10.47 7.86
CA THR A 80 -1.19 10.86 6.54
C THR A 80 -0.87 9.77 5.51
N GLY A 81 0.39 9.31 5.45
CA GLY A 81 0.80 8.27 4.49
C GLY A 81 0.09 6.93 4.71
N ILE A 82 -0.03 6.49 5.97
CA ILE A 82 -0.77 5.27 6.35
C ILE A 82 -2.23 5.38 5.90
N THR A 83 -2.88 6.51 6.16
CA THR A 83 -4.28 6.73 5.78
C THR A 83 -4.47 6.65 4.26
N ARG A 84 -3.55 7.22 3.47
CA ARG A 84 -3.60 7.16 2.00
C ARG A 84 -3.43 5.73 1.48
N LEU A 85 -2.49 4.97 2.05
CA LEU A 85 -2.27 3.58 1.69
C LEU A 85 -3.49 2.70 1.98
N ILE A 86 -4.07 2.83 3.19
CA ILE A 86 -5.31 2.11 3.54
C ILE A 86 -6.42 2.44 2.54
N GLN A 87 -6.60 3.71 2.19
CA GLN A 87 -7.61 4.12 1.20
C GLN A 87 -7.36 3.52 -0.19
N ALA A 88 -6.12 3.51 -0.66
CA ALA A 88 -5.73 2.94 -1.95
C ALA A 88 -5.98 1.44 -2.00
N ILE A 89 -5.50 0.70 -0.99
CA ILE A 89 -5.64 -0.75 -0.89
C ILE A 89 -7.11 -1.13 -0.74
N THR A 90 -7.86 -0.46 0.15
CA THR A 90 -9.30 -0.72 0.33
C THR A 90 -10.07 -0.52 -0.98
N MET A 91 -9.77 0.55 -1.73
CA MET A 91 -10.42 0.79 -3.03
C MET A 91 -10.02 -0.27 -4.06
N PHE A 92 -8.74 -0.66 -4.11
CA PHE A 92 -8.25 -1.71 -4.99
C PHE A 92 -8.98 -3.03 -4.71
N ASN A 93 -9.01 -3.49 -3.46
CA ASN A 93 -9.68 -4.72 -3.05
C ASN A 93 -11.16 -4.68 -3.38
N THR A 94 -11.81 -3.57 -3.05
CA THR A 94 -13.23 -3.33 -3.35
C THR A 94 -13.52 -3.45 -4.84
N LEU A 95 -12.64 -3.01 -5.72
CA LEU A 95 -12.85 -3.06 -7.17
C LEU A 95 -12.47 -4.42 -7.77
N TYR A 96 -11.46 -5.09 -7.21
CA TYR A 96 -10.98 -6.39 -7.68
C TYR A 96 -12.02 -7.49 -7.41
N PHE A 97 -12.63 -7.51 -6.23
CA PHE A 97 -13.59 -8.54 -5.81
C PHE A 97 -15.07 -8.22 -6.11
N LYS A 98 -15.35 -7.10 -6.78
CA LYS A 98 -16.72 -6.66 -7.10
C LYS A 98 -17.29 -7.27 -8.37
#